data_AF-A0A6B2CF72-F1
#
_entry.id   AF-A0A6B2CF72-F1
#
_cell.length_a   1.000
_cell.length_b   1.000
_cell.length_c   1.000
_cell.angle_alpha   90.00
_cell.angle_beta   90.00
_cell.angle_gamma   90.00
#
_symmetry.space_group_name_H-M   'P 1'
#
loop_
_entity.id
_entity.type
_entity.pdbx_description
1 polymer ?
#
loop_
_entity_poly.entity_id
_entity_poly.type
_entity_poly.pdbx_seq_one_letter_code
_entity_poly.pdbx_strand_id
1 'polypeptide(L)' 'MTIYWERCDFCGQHNATRECTMFPELYVCPHCCLSCMKRGVCPNPAWKFTFELKPTTRPARRATGKEALLDLLSKLEEKK' A
#
# COMPACT_ATOMS: atom_id res chain seq x y z
N MET A 1 -21.14 8.49 -8.84
CA MET A 1 -20.88 7.61 -7.68
C MET A 1 -21.46 8.29 -6.46
N THR A 2 -22.45 7.67 -5.83
CA THR A 2 -23.12 8.18 -4.62
C THR A 2 -22.59 7.40 -3.42
N ILE A 3 -22.28 8.09 -2.33
CA ILE A 3 -21.86 7.47 -1.06
C ILE A 3 -22.98 7.74 -0.07
N TYR A 4 -23.38 6.71 0.66
CA TYR A 4 -24.42 6.83 1.67
C TYR A 4 -23.82 6.64 3.07
N TRP A 5 -24.48 7.18 4.10
CA TRP A 5 -24.11 7.00 5.50
C TRP A 5 -25.19 6.15 6.18
N GLU A 6 -25.05 4.84 6.05
CA GLU A 6 -26.07 3.86 6.43
C GLU A 6 -25.43 2.66 7.13
N ARG A 7 -26.25 1.72 7.58
CA ARG A 7 -25.74 0.45 8.08
C ARG A 7 -25.18 -0.38 6.93
N CYS A 8 -23.97 -0.92 7.12
CA CYS A 8 -23.41 -1.92 6.22
C CYS A 8 -24.17 -3.24 6.35
N ASP A 9 -24.60 -3.84 5.24
CA ASP A 9 -25.36 -5.10 5.25
C ASP A 9 -24.55 -6.30 5.76
N PHE A 10 -23.22 -6.19 5.79
CA PHE A 10 -22.34 -7.27 6.24
C PHE A 10 -21.95 -7.18 7.72
N CYS A 11 -21.65 -5.98 8.22
CA CYS A 11 -21.20 -5.79 9.62
C CYS A 11 -22.20 -5.06 10.51
N GLY A 12 -23.29 -4.52 9.97
CA GLY A 12 -24.33 -3.80 10.70
C GLY A 12 -23.93 -2.44 11.25
N GLN A 13 -22.66 -2.05 11.12
CA GLN A 13 -22.16 -0.76 11.60
C GLN A 13 -22.55 0.38 10.66
N HIS A 14 -22.87 1.55 11.24
CA HIS A 14 -23.09 2.78 10.47
C HIS A 14 -21.76 3.32 9.97
N ASN A 15 -21.57 3.31 8.66
CA ASN A 15 -20.35 3.77 8.00
C ASN A 15 -20.70 4.37 6.64
N ALA A 16 -19.71 4.95 5.97
CA ALA A 16 -19.84 5.21 4.54
C ALA A 16 -20.06 3.87 3.82
N THR A 17 -21.18 3.72 3.13
CA THR A 17 -21.52 2.54 2.34
C THR A 17 -21.64 2.88 0.86
N ARG A 18 -21.41 1.86 0.03
CA ARG A 18 -21.62 1.91 -1.42
C ARG A 18 -22.26 0.62 -1.88
N GLU A 19 -23.02 0.71 -2.95
CA GLU A 19 -23.61 -0.44 -3.64
C GLU A 19 -22.52 -1.42 -4.11
N CYS A 20 -22.71 -2.71 -3.84
CA CYS A 20 -21.83 -3.77 -4.28
C CYS A 20 -22.02 -4.03 -5.78
N THR A 21 -20.93 -4.01 -6.53
CA THR A 21 -20.99 -4.17 -8.00
C THR A 21 -21.39 -5.56 -8.47
N MET A 22 -21.24 -6.59 -7.63
CA MET A 22 -21.74 -7.93 -7.94
C MET A 22 -23.17 -8.17 -7.43
N PHE A 23 -23.60 -7.41 -6.42
CA PHE A 23 -24.89 -7.58 -5.74
C PHE A 23 -25.50 -6.20 -5.49
N PRO A 24 -26.21 -5.63 -6.48
CA PRO A 24 -26.81 -4.29 -6.43
C PRO A 24 -27.72 -4.02 -5.22
N GLU A 25 -28.26 -5.07 -4.61
CA GLU A 25 -29.13 -4.96 -3.45
C GLU A 25 -28.38 -4.74 -2.13
N LEU A 26 -27.04 -4.85 -2.15
CA LEU A 26 -26.21 -4.79 -0.94
C LEU A 26 -25.36 -3.53 -0.89
N TYR A 27 -25.42 -2.83 0.23
CA TYR A 27 -24.59 -1.69 0.61
C TYR A 27 -23.47 -2.13 1.55
N VAL A 28 -22.23 -1.93 1.09
CA VAL A 28 -21.03 -2.42 1.77
C VAL A 28 -20.13 -1.28 2.21
N CYS A 29 -19.58 -1.38 3.42
CA CYS A 29 -18.56 -0.46 3.91
C CYS A 29 -17.17 -0.80 3.32
N PRO A 30 -16.19 0.11 3.41
CA PRO A 30 -14.86 -0.13 2.85
C PRO A 30 -14.16 -1.33 3.47
N HIS A 31 -14.33 -1.56 4.78
CA HIS A 31 -13.71 -2.68 5.49
C HIS A 31 -14.24 -4.03 4.98
N CYS A 32 -15.57 -4.21 4.92
CA CYS A 32 -16.19 -5.43 4.43
C CYS A 32 -15.93 -5.66 2.93
N CYS A 33 -15.86 -4.59 2.14
CA CYS A 33 -15.49 -4.70 0.73
C CYS A 33 -14.03 -5.13 0.56
N LEU A 34 -13.12 -4.63 1.40
CA LEU A 34 -11.69 -4.98 1.36
C LEU A 34 -11.45 -6.44 1.77
N SER A 35 -12.18 -6.92 2.78
CA SER A 35 -12.07 -8.29 3.32
C SER A 35 -12.95 -9.33 2.62
N CYS A 36 -13.68 -8.94 1.58
CA CYS A 36 -14.56 -9.85 0.84
C CYS A 36 -13.77 -11.01 0.20
N MET A 37 -14.17 -12.25 0.46
CA MET A 37 -13.52 -13.45 -0.11
C MET A 37 -13.59 -13.50 -1.64
N LYS A 38 -14.64 -12.93 -2.25
CA LYS A 38 -14.81 -12.87 -3.71
C LYS A 38 -14.11 -11.66 -4.34
N ARG A 39 -13.36 -10.86 -3.56
CA ARG A 39 -12.73 -9.63 -4.05
C ARG A 39 -11.75 -9.88 -5.20
N GLY A 40 -11.05 -11.02 -5.21
CA GLY A 40 -10.13 -11.38 -6.28
C GLY A 40 -10.79 -11.62 -7.65
N VAL A 41 -12.08 -11.96 -7.67
CA VAL A 41 -12.88 -12.14 -8.89
C VAL A 41 -13.86 -10.99 -9.14
N CYS A 42 -13.85 -9.97 -8.28
CA CYS A 42 -14.74 -8.82 -8.39
C CYS A 42 -14.23 -7.91 -9.52
N PRO A 43 -15.01 -7.68 -10.59
CA PRO A 43 -14.53 -6.91 -11.75
C PRO A 43 -14.29 -5.44 -11.41
N ASN A 44 -15.10 -4.88 -10.51
CA ASN A 44 -14.98 -3.48 -10.09
C ASN A 44 -15.38 -3.32 -8.62
N PRO A 45 -14.47 -3.50 -7.65
CA PRO A 45 -14.80 -3.33 -6.24
C PRO A 45 -15.42 -1.95 -5.96
N ALA A 46 -16.49 -1.91 -5.15
CA ALA A 46 -17.15 -0.66 -4.75
C ALA A 46 -16.17 0.31 -4.05
N TRP A 47 -15.22 -0.27 -3.32
CA TRP A 47 -14.12 0.41 -2.66
C TRP A 47 -12.78 -0.03 -3.26
N LYS A 48 -12.14 0.91 -3.98
CA LYS A 48 -10.78 0.80 -4.51
C LYS A 48 -9.88 1.78 -3.78
N PHE A 49 -8.76 1.29 -3.25
CA PHE A 49 -7.74 2.12 -2.61
C PHE A 49 -6.50 2.10 -3.49
N THR A 50 -6.20 3.23 -4.10
CA THR A 50 -4.97 3.43 -4.86
C THR A 50 -3.97 4.16 -3.96
N PHE A 51 -2.86 3.50 -3.64
CA PHE A 51 -1.74 4.11 -2.94
C PHE A 51 -0.65 4.43 -3.96
N GLU A 52 -0.39 5.72 -4.18
CA GLU A 52 0.79 6.13 -4.92
C GLU A 52 2.00 6.02 -4.00
N LEU A 53 2.77 4.94 -4.16
CA LEU A 53 4.05 4.80 -3.49
C LEU A 53 5.02 5.82 -4.08
N LYS A 54 5.26 6.93 -3.38
CA LYS A 54 6.39 7.81 -3.73
C LYS A 54 7.66 6.97 -3.63
N PRO A 55 8.45 6.85 -4.71
CA PRO A 55 9.72 6.15 -4.64
C PRO A 55 10.58 6.84 -3.59
N THR A 56 11.01 6.07 -2.59
CA THR A 56 12.01 6.54 -1.64
C THR A 56 13.27 6.86 -2.44
N THR A 57 13.57 8.14 -2.58
CA THR A 57 14.88 8.61 -3.05
C THR A 57 15.89 8.22 -1.99
N ARG A 58 16.31 6.95 -2.00
CA ARG A 58 17.42 6.50 -1.18
C ARG A 58 18.62 7.33 -1.64
N PRO A 59 19.19 8.19 -0.79
CA PRO A 59 20.34 8.98 -1.20
C PRO A 59 21.42 7.98 -1.64
N ALA A 60 21.94 8.15 -2.86
CA ALA A 60 23.03 7.33 -3.36
C ALA A 60 24.13 7.31 -2.30
N ARG A 61 24.46 6.12 -1.77
CA ARG A 61 25.56 5.95 -0.81
C ARG A 61 26.79 6.58 -1.46
N ARG A 62 27.25 7.71 -0.90
CA ARG A 62 28.42 8.43 -1.39
C ARG A 62 29.59 7.45 -1.52
N ALA A 63 30.21 7.43 -2.69
CA ALA A 63 31.38 6.59 -3.00
C ALA A 63 32.63 6.96 -2.17
N THR A 64 32.54 7.96 -1.30
CA THR A 64 33.62 8.44 -0.42
C THR A 64 34.16 7.38 0.54
N GLY A 65 33.36 6.37 0.89
CA GLY A 65 33.82 5.28 1.76
C GLY A 65 34.83 4.35 1.10
N LYS A 66 34.85 4.25 -0.24
CA LYS A 66 35.76 3.35 -0.96
C LYS A 66 37.17 3.93 -1.04
N GLU A 67 37.29 5.24 -1.26
CA GLU A 67 38.58 5.92 -1.32
C GLU A 67 39.27 5.93 0.05
N ALA A 68 38.52 6.19 1.12
CA ALA A 68 39.04 6.11 2.49
C ALA A 68 39.47 4.69 2.89
N LEU A 69 38.77 3.66 2.39
CA LEU A 69 39.14 2.26 2.63
C LEU A 69 40.44 1.89 1.90
N LEU A 70 40.62 2.36 0.68
CA LEU A 70 41.83 2.11 -0.11
C LEU A 70 43.06 2.78 0.51
N ASP A 71 42.93 3.99 1.04
CA ASP A 71 44.00 4.71 1.73
C ASP A 71 44.41 4.05 3.07
N LEU A 72 43.48 3.38 3.74
CA LEU A 72 43.79 2.59 4.95
C LEU A 72 44.51 1.28 4.61
N LEU A 73 44.18 0.66 3.47
CA LEU A 73 44.80 -0.58 3.02
C LEU A 73 46.25 -0.35 2.59
N SER A 74 46.54 0.72 1.84
CA SER A 74 47.92 1.05 1.42
C SER A 74 48.85 1.30 2.61
N LYS A 75 48.37 2.03 3.63
CA LYS A 75 49.14 2.29 4.87
C LYS A 75 49.46 1.04 5.68
N LEU A 76 48.67 -0.04 5.54
CA LEU A 76 48.95 -1.31 6.20
C LEU A 76 49.98 -2.15 5.44
N GLU A 77 50.02 -2.06 4.10
CA GLU A 77 51.02 -2.74 3.27
C GLU A 77 52.42 -2.12 3.40
N GLU A 78 52.52 -0.80 3.56
CA GLU A 78 53.80 -0.08 3.76
C GLU A 78 54.47 -0.36 5.12
N LYS A 79 53.73 -0.92 6.08
CA LYS A 79 54.19 -1.15 7.47
C LYS A 79 54.75 -2.56 7.72
N LYS A 80 55.03 -3.32 6.67
CA LYS A 80 55.61 -4.67 6.73
C LYS A 80 57.04 -4.68 6.20
#